data_AF-A0A536APZ6-F1
#
_entry.id   AF-A0A536APZ6-F1
#
_cell.length_a   1.000
_cell.length_b   1.000
_cell.length_c   1.000
_cell.angle_alpha   90.00
_cell.angle_beta   90.00
_cell.angle_gamma   90.00
#
_symmetry.space_group_name_H-M   'P 1'
#
loop_
_entity.id
_entity.type
_entity.pdbx_description
1 polymer ?
#
loop_
_entity_poly.entity_id
_entity_poly.type
_entity_poly.pdbx_seq_one_letter_code
_entity_poly.pdbx_strand_id
1 'polypeptide(L)'
;MPWKTAPTRGHLAGTAKTNTGIPLDQILVEVRDPETDALVMSRSTDGLGYAAFVDLAPGRYKVFIPDDARVTGKRVELVDVSAGAVARFAITPFAKGNEGRRPPKGTTPGFDPMEEQDLSNGER
;
A
#
# COMPACT_ATOMS: atom_id res chain seq x y z
N MET A 1 -9.24 -34.56 -6.83
CA MET A 1 -9.98 -33.33 -6.49
C MET A 1 -9.52 -32.23 -7.44
N PRO A 2 -10.24 -31.97 -8.54
CA PRO A 2 -9.78 -31.07 -9.61
C PRO A 2 -9.43 -29.67 -9.11
N TRP A 3 -10.20 -29.14 -8.15
CA TRP A 3 -9.99 -27.82 -7.57
C TRP A 3 -8.66 -27.65 -6.80
N LYS A 4 -8.01 -28.75 -6.39
CA LYS A 4 -6.68 -28.71 -5.74
C LYS A 4 -5.52 -28.78 -6.74
N THR A 5 -5.73 -29.45 -7.87
CA THR A 5 -4.67 -29.71 -8.87
C THR A 5 -4.71 -28.75 -10.04
N ALA A 6 -5.86 -28.12 -10.28
CA ALA A 6 -6.07 -27.12 -11.34
C ALA A 6 -7.07 -26.05 -10.84
N PRO A 7 -6.62 -25.15 -9.93
CA PRO A 7 -7.46 -24.04 -9.50
C PRO A 7 -7.76 -23.13 -10.69
N THR A 8 -8.98 -22.59 -10.74
CA THR A 8 -9.44 -21.67 -11.80
C THR A 8 -9.61 -20.24 -11.32
N ARG A 9 -9.42 -20.01 -10.02
CA ARG A 9 -9.71 -18.75 -9.32
C ARG A 9 -8.53 -18.35 -8.45
N GLY A 10 -8.31 -17.06 -8.33
CA GLY A 10 -7.31 -16.47 -7.43
C GLY A 10 -7.97 -15.63 -6.34
N HIS A 11 -7.13 -15.08 -5.47
CA HIS A 11 -7.53 -14.21 -4.38
C HIS A 11 -6.65 -12.97 -4.36
N LEU A 12 -7.13 -11.91 -3.73
CA LEU A 12 -6.42 -10.66 -3.59
C LEU A 12 -6.54 -10.20 -2.14
N ALA A 13 -5.42 -9.88 -1.50
CA ALA A 13 -5.41 -9.46 -0.11
C ALA A 13 -4.30 -8.46 0.17
N GLY A 14 -4.58 -7.44 0.96
CA GLY A 14 -3.63 -6.36 1.14
C GLY A 14 -4.04 -5.38 2.22
N THR A 15 -3.29 -4.29 2.28
CA THR A 15 -3.47 -3.27 3.32
C THR A 15 -3.69 -1.89 2.73
N ALA A 16 -4.56 -1.11 3.36
CA ALA A 16 -4.65 0.33 3.23
C ALA A 16 -4.10 0.98 4.50
N LYS A 17 -2.98 1.70 4.38
CA LYS A 17 -2.34 2.44 5.48
C LYS A 17 -1.97 3.82 4.97
N THR A 18 -1.93 4.84 5.81
CA THR A 18 -1.37 6.13 5.38
C THR A 18 0.08 5.97 4.93
N ASN A 19 0.61 6.97 4.23
CA ASN A 19 2.04 7.06 3.89
C ASN A 19 2.98 7.05 5.11
N THR A 20 2.45 7.26 6.33
CA THR A 20 3.16 7.17 7.61
C THR A 20 2.95 5.84 8.33
N GLY A 21 2.26 4.88 7.70
CA GLY A 21 2.03 3.53 8.23
C GLY A 21 0.83 3.39 9.16
N ILE A 22 0.01 4.43 9.33
CA ILE A 22 -1.19 4.37 10.18
C ILE A 22 -2.26 3.54 9.47
N PRO A 23 -2.78 2.46 10.07
CA PRO A 23 -3.88 1.68 9.51
C PRO A 23 -5.13 2.52 9.24
N LEU A 24 -5.74 2.31 8.08
CA LEU A 24 -7.02 2.93 7.74
C LEU A 24 -8.15 1.93 8.05
N ASP A 25 -8.81 2.07 9.20
CA ASP A 25 -9.96 1.25 9.58
C ASP A 25 -11.25 1.75 8.92
N GLN A 26 -12.16 0.84 8.59
CA GLN A 26 -13.45 1.11 7.95
C GLN A 26 -13.32 2.02 6.72
N ILE A 27 -12.28 1.84 5.91
CA ILE A 27 -12.17 2.52 4.62
C ILE A 27 -12.61 1.60 3.50
N LEU A 28 -13.43 2.12 2.59
CA LEU A 28 -13.93 1.36 1.45
C LEU A 28 -12.78 1.11 0.46
N VAL A 29 -12.51 -0.16 0.17
CA VAL A 29 -11.63 -0.61 -0.89
C VAL A 29 -12.46 -1.27 -1.98
N GLU A 30 -12.24 -0.86 -3.21
CA GLU A 30 -12.91 -1.39 -4.39
C GLU A 30 -11.90 -2.11 -5.29
N VAL A 31 -12.32 -3.25 -5.80
CA VAL A 31 -11.67 -3.95 -6.91
C VAL A 31 -12.50 -3.65 -8.15
N ARG A 32 -11.84 -3.11 -9.17
CA ARG A 32 -12.48 -2.69 -10.41
C ARG A 32 -11.75 -3.27 -11.61
N ASP A 33 -12.49 -3.39 -12.70
CA ASP A 33 -11.92 -3.64 -14.01
C ASP A 33 -11.05 -2.44 -14.43
N PRO A 34 -9.78 -2.65 -14.83
CA PRO A 34 -8.87 -1.55 -15.10
C PRO A 34 -9.17 -0.78 -16.40
N GLU A 35 -9.90 -1.38 -17.34
CA GLU A 35 -10.19 -0.78 -18.65
C GLU A 35 -11.53 -0.04 -18.64
N THR A 36 -12.55 -0.66 -18.08
CA THR A 36 -13.93 -0.14 -18.06
C THR A 36 -14.29 0.60 -16.78
N ASP A 37 -13.44 0.52 -15.75
CA ASP A 37 -13.70 1.01 -14.40
C ASP A 37 -14.94 0.41 -13.71
N ALA A 38 -15.46 -0.71 -14.23
CA ALA A 38 -16.60 -1.41 -13.67
C ALA A 38 -16.25 -1.97 -12.28
N LEU A 39 -17.16 -1.79 -11.31
CA LEU A 39 -17.02 -2.36 -9.98
C LEU A 39 -17.14 -3.89 -10.04
N VAL A 40 -16.12 -4.59 -9.55
CA VAL A 40 -16.11 -6.05 -9.43
C VAL A 40 -16.53 -6.47 -8.03
N MET A 41 -15.90 -5.88 -7.01
CA MET A 41 -16.19 -6.16 -5.60
C MET A 41 -15.76 -4.98 -4.72
N SER A 42 -16.37 -4.82 -3.56
CA SER A 42 -15.94 -3.84 -2.56
C SER A 42 -15.94 -4.42 -1.15
N ARG A 43 -15.07 -3.89 -0.29
CA ARG A 43 -14.96 -4.30 1.10
C ARG A 43 -14.37 -3.17 1.94
N SER A 44 -14.92 -2.94 3.13
CA SER A 44 -14.29 -2.09 4.13
C SER A 44 -13.13 -2.81 4.80
N THR A 45 -12.03 -2.10 5.03
CA THR A 45 -10.90 -2.61 5.80
C THR A 45 -11.26 -2.89 7.26
N ASP A 46 -10.50 -3.78 7.90
CA ASP A 46 -10.56 -4.01 9.35
C ASP A 46 -9.68 -3.01 10.15
N GLY A 47 -9.62 -3.18 11.48
CA GLY A 47 -8.84 -2.34 12.38
C GLY A 47 -7.33 -2.33 12.15
N LEU A 48 -6.79 -3.24 11.33
CA LEU A 48 -5.40 -3.28 10.91
C LEU A 48 -5.20 -2.70 9.49
N GLY A 49 -6.26 -2.16 8.90
CA GLY A 49 -6.28 -1.66 7.54
C GLY A 49 -6.27 -2.77 6.50
N TYR A 50 -6.60 -4.00 6.86
CA TYR A 50 -6.54 -5.15 5.97
C TYR A 50 -7.87 -5.38 5.25
N ALA A 51 -7.80 -5.76 3.99
CA ALA A 51 -8.95 -6.22 3.21
C ALA A 51 -8.55 -7.38 2.29
N ALA A 52 -9.49 -8.31 2.06
CA ALA A 52 -9.31 -9.45 1.20
C ALA A 52 -10.54 -9.71 0.34
N PHE A 53 -10.29 -10.14 -0.90
CA PHE A 53 -11.25 -10.46 -1.94
C PHE A 53 -10.95 -11.89 -2.40
N VAL A 54 -11.98 -12.73 -2.41
CA VAL A 54 -11.86 -14.15 -2.77
C VAL A 54 -12.59 -14.42 -4.08
N ASP A 55 -12.28 -15.55 -4.69
CA ASP A 55 -12.95 -16.04 -5.90
C ASP A 55 -12.86 -15.12 -7.14
N LEU A 56 -11.72 -14.45 -7.34
CA LEU A 56 -11.48 -13.62 -8.51
C LEU A 56 -11.09 -14.48 -9.71
N ALA A 57 -11.57 -14.12 -10.90
CA ALA A 57 -11.02 -14.68 -12.13
C ALA A 57 -9.54 -14.27 -12.27
N PRO A 58 -8.67 -15.10 -12.86
CA PRO A 58 -7.33 -14.67 -13.19
C PRO A 58 -7.36 -13.48 -14.15
N GLY A 59 -6.57 -12.46 -13.87
CA GLY A 59 -6.60 -11.21 -14.63
C GLY A 59 -6.02 -10.04 -13.86
N ARG A 60 -5.96 -8.88 -14.53
CA ARG A 60 -5.47 -7.63 -13.96
C ARG A 60 -6.63 -6.85 -13.36
N TYR A 61 -6.43 -6.33 -12.15
CA TYR A 61 -7.43 -5.56 -11.43
C TYR A 61 -6.90 -4.21 -10.98
N LYS A 62 -7.79 -3.23 -10.90
CA LYS A 62 -7.55 -1.94 -10.25
C LYS A 62 -8.10 -1.99 -8.83
N VAL A 63 -7.22 -1.93 -7.85
CA VAL A 63 -7.58 -1.73 -6.44
C VAL A 63 -7.61 -0.24 -6.17
N PHE A 64 -8.72 0.25 -5.63
CA PHE A 64 -9.01 1.66 -5.53
C PHE A 64 -9.66 2.01 -4.20
N ILE A 65 -9.26 3.15 -3.63
CA ILE A 65 -9.99 3.79 -2.52
C ILE A 65 -10.72 5.01 -3.10
N PRO A 66 -12.07 5.02 -3.10
CA PRO A 66 -12.88 6.17 -3.49
C PRO A 66 -12.52 7.45 -2.72
N ASP A 67 -13.12 8.57 -3.13
CA ASP A 67 -13.00 9.81 -2.36
C ASP A 67 -13.53 9.59 -0.93
N ASP A 68 -12.65 9.79 0.06
CA ASP A 68 -12.95 9.68 1.49
C ASP A 68 -12.38 10.91 2.20
N ALA A 69 -13.07 11.39 3.22
CA ALA A 69 -12.69 12.60 3.96
C ALA A 69 -11.34 12.47 4.67
N ARG A 70 -10.85 11.25 4.91
CA ARG A 70 -9.63 10.97 5.69
C ARG A 70 -8.37 10.91 4.85
N VAL A 71 -8.47 10.72 3.54
CA VAL A 71 -7.30 10.42 2.68
C VAL A 71 -7.26 11.22 1.38
N THR A 72 -6.05 11.40 0.84
CA THR A 72 -5.78 12.07 -0.43
C THR A 72 -4.55 11.45 -1.13
N GLY A 73 -4.25 11.86 -2.36
CA GLY A 73 -3.09 11.39 -3.14
C GLY A 73 -3.27 10.01 -3.76
N LYS A 74 -2.21 9.17 -3.73
CA LYS A 74 -2.19 7.85 -4.40
C LYS A 74 -3.16 6.87 -3.74
N ARG A 75 -4.29 6.63 -4.41
CA ARG A 75 -5.39 5.76 -3.95
C ARG A 75 -5.66 4.57 -4.88
N VAL A 76 -4.72 4.28 -5.78
CA VAL A 76 -4.86 3.26 -6.82
C VAL A 76 -3.64 2.35 -6.83
N GLU A 77 -3.88 1.06 -7.05
CA GLU A 77 -2.87 0.06 -7.34
C GLU A 77 -3.39 -0.94 -8.38
N LEU A 78 -2.54 -1.31 -9.34
CA LEU A 78 -2.85 -2.34 -10.33
C LEU A 78 -2.21 -3.65 -9.90
N VAL A 79 -2.98 -4.72 -9.89
CA VAL A 79 -2.54 -6.03 -9.37
C VAL A 79 -2.98 -7.15 -10.31
N ASP A 80 -2.05 -8.06 -10.61
CA ASP A 80 -2.33 -9.26 -11.38
C ASP A 80 -2.68 -10.43 -10.45
N VAL A 81 -3.86 -11.01 -10.67
CA VAL A 81 -4.36 -12.18 -9.94
C VAL A 81 -4.16 -13.42 -10.80
N SER A 82 -3.50 -14.43 -10.24
CA SER A 82 -3.31 -15.74 -10.87
C SER A 82 -4.14 -16.81 -10.20
N ALA A 83 -4.55 -17.83 -10.95
CA ALA A 83 -5.32 -18.95 -10.41
C ALA A 83 -4.52 -19.69 -9.32
N GLY A 84 -5.19 -20.03 -8.21
CA GLY A 84 -4.57 -20.73 -7.07
C GLY A 84 -3.67 -19.89 -6.19
N ALA A 85 -3.50 -18.60 -6.49
CA ALA A 85 -2.61 -17.70 -5.75
C ALA A 85 -3.38 -16.62 -4.99
N VAL A 86 -2.72 -16.06 -3.97
CA VAL A 86 -3.15 -14.84 -3.29
C VAL A 86 -2.25 -13.70 -3.74
N ALA A 87 -2.75 -12.86 -4.63
CA ALA A 87 -2.09 -11.62 -5.02
C ALA A 87 -2.13 -10.60 -3.87
N ARG A 88 -1.17 -9.67 -3.85
CA ARG A 88 -0.99 -8.70 -2.76
C ARG A 88 -1.11 -7.27 -3.26
N PHE A 89 -1.66 -6.40 -2.41
CA PHE A 89 -1.72 -4.95 -2.65
C PHE A 89 -1.33 -4.18 -1.38
N ALA A 90 -0.82 -2.97 -1.56
CA ALA A 90 -0.53 -1.99 -0.52
C ALA A 90 -0.85 -0.55 -1.00
N ILE A 91 -2.02 -0.05 -0.60
CA ILE A 91 -2.43 1.33 -0.89
C ILE A 91 -1.96 2.24 0.24
N THR A 92 -1.25 3.31 -0.13
CA THR A 92 -0.56 4.22 0.79
C THR A 92 -0.91 5.70 0.54
N PRO A 93 -2.18 6.11 0.74
CA PRO A 93 -2.56 7.49 0.52
C PRO A 93 -2.04 8.39 1.65
N PHE A 94 -2.07 9.69 1.42
CA PHE A 94 -1.78 10.66 2.47
C PHE A 94 -3.01 10.86 3.35
N ALA A 95 -2.82 11.07 4.65
CA ALA A 95 -3.90 11.57 5.49
C ALA A 95 -4.28 13.00 5.06
N LYS A 96 -5.58 13.28 4.90
CA LYS A 96 -6.08 14.61 4.53
C LYS A 96 -5.73 15.62 5.63
N GLY A 97 -5.23 16.79 5.24
CA GLY A 97 -4.67 17.80 6.18
C GLY A 97 -3.16 17.67 6.45
N ASN A 98 -2.51 16.57 6.04
CA ASN A 98 -1.05 16.46 5.96
C ASN A 98 -0.52 16.72 4.53
N GLU A 99 -1.40 17.18 3.64
CA GLU A 99 -1.10 17.50 2.25
C GLU A 99 -0.03 18.61 2.21
N GLY A 100 1.22 18.24 1.90
CA GLY A 100 2.38 19.14 1.90
C GLY A 100 3.50 18.78 2.88
N ARG A 101 3.27 17.92 3.88
CA ARG A 101 4.37 17.36 4.69
C ARG A 101 5.08 16.27 3.88
N ARG A 102 6.04 16.69 3.05
CA ARG A 102 7.02 15.79 2.42
C ARG A 102 7.55 14.82 3.50
N PRO A 103 7.73 13.52 3.22
CA PRO A 103 8.49 12.66 4.11
C PRO A 103 9.80 13.38 4.49
N PRO A 104 10.23 13.38 5.77
CA PRO A 104 11.49 14.00 6.12
C PRO A 104 12.56 13.42 5.19
N LYS A 105 13.21 14.28 4.41
CA LYS A 105 14.36 13.86 3.60
C LYS A 105 15.33 13.27 4.60
N GLY A 106 15.65 11.98 4.48
CA GLY A 106 16.61 11.35 5.36
C GLY A 106 17.82 12.26 5.44
N THR A 107 18.17 12.69 6.65
CA THR A 107 19.38 13.45 6.91
C THR A 107 20.53 12.52 6.57
N THR A 108 20.95 12.50 5.31
CA THR A 108 22.33 12.14 5.00
C THR A 108 23.15 13.15 5.79
N PRO A 109 23.94 12.73 6.80
CA PRO A 109 24.85 13.66 7.46
C PRO A 109 25.70 14.22 6.33
N GLY A 110 25.57 15.52 6.06
CA GLY A 110 26.48 16.18 5.17
C GLY A 110 27.86 15.99 5.77
N PHE A 111 28.80 15.46 4.99
CA PHE A 111 30.20 15.54 5.34
C PHE A 111 30.52 17.03 5.48
N ASP A 112 30.67 17.49 6.72
CA ASP A 112 31.08 18.85 7.03
C ASP A 112 32.62 18.83 7.08
N PRO A 113 33.32 19.40 6.08
CA PRO A 113 34.78 19.36 6.04
C PRO A 113 35.45 20.23 7.12
N MET A 114 34.67 20.74 8.08
CA MET A 114 35.08 21.66 9.12
C MET A 114 34.94 21.11 10.54
N GLU A 115 34.61 19.81 10.71
CA GLU A 115 34.95 19.12 11.96
C GLU A 115 36.48 19.02 12.06
N GLU A 116 37.09 20.05 12.67
CA GLU A 116 38.43 19.95 13.21
C GLU A 116 38.44 18.72 14.14
N GLN A 117 39.16 17.69 13.69
CA GLN A 117 39.51 16.56 14.52
C GLN A 117 40.30 17.11 15.70
N ASP A 118 39.64 17.22 16.85
CA ASP A 118 40.30 17.44 18.13
C ASP A 118 41.06 16.15 18.48
N LEU A 119 42.20 15.98 17.81
CA LEU A 119 43.18 14.95 18.09
C LEU A 119 43.83 15.32 19.42
N SER A 120 43.17 14.94 20.51
CA SER A 120 43.78 14.77 21.82
C SER A 120 44.91 13.75 21.69
N ASN A 121 46.11 14.26 21.40
CA ASN A 121 47.33 13.49 21.44
C ASN A 121 47.65 13.23 22.91
N GLY A 122 47.35 12.01 23.36
CA GLY A 122 47.73 11.52 24.67
C GLY A 122 49.22 11.72 24.93
N GLU A 123 49.52 12.51 25.96
CA GLU A 123 50.84 12.57 26.56
C GLU A 123 51.18 11.21 27.20
N ARG A 124 52.47 10.86 27.09
CA ARG A 124 53.12 9.67 27.62
C ARG A 124 53.18 9.66 29.15
#